data_AF-A0AA38CRI8-F1
#
_entry.id   AF-A0AA38CRI8-F1
#
_cell.length_a   1.000
_cell.length_b   1.000
_cell.length_c   1.000
_cell.angle_alpha   90.00
_cell.angle_beta   90.00
_cell.angle_gamma   90.00
#
_symmetry.space_group_name_H-M   'P 1'
#
loop_
_entity.id
_entity.type
_entity.pdbx_description
1 polymer ?
#
loop_
_entity_poly.entity_id
_entity_poly.type
_entity_poly.pdbx_seq_one_letter_code
_entity_poly.pdbx_strand_id
1 'polypeptide(L)'
;GYIRDEPFDPSRWNAPGTHCKRIVPCCCDQKKIEESIEGVIDMEDKVVKIGKTCDKGHRWMCSKTIADFVEALIGSYLVGGGLPAALEFMNWMNIPVAYGPELVNLALEHAFVNPNTLRKINMHAVESQLGYVFHQKALLVEAITHASQEDSGGGCCYQ
;
A
#
# COMPACT_ATOMS: atom_id res chain seq x y z
N GLY A 1 13.09 9.89 18.06
CA GLY A 1 13.16 9.19 16.76
C GLY A 1 12.97 10.20 15.67
N TYR A 2 13.27 9.85 14.42
CA TYR A 2 12.96 10.73 13.29
C TYR A 2 11.45 10.71 12.99
N ILE A 3 10.82 9.54 13.12
CA ILE A 3 9.37 9.35 13.00
C ILE A 3 8.72 9.53 14.38
N ARG A 4 7.59 10.26 14.45
CA ARG A 4 6.88 10.63 15.69
C ARG A 4 5.38 10.82 15.42
N ASP A 5 4.55 10.43 16.38
CA ASP A 5 3.10 10.68 16.43
C ASP A 5 2.71 11.77 17.46
N GLU A 6 3.72 12.35 18.11
CA GLU A 6 3.59 13.44 19.08
C GLU A 6 4.37 14.70 18.66
N PRO A 7 3.95 15.91 19.13
CA PRO A 7 4.65 17.15 18.86
C PRO A 7 6.13 17.09 19.22
N PHE A 8 6.95 17.85 18.49
CA PHE A 8 8.39 17.90 18.78
C PHE A 8 8.67 18.65 20.08
N ASP A 9 9.21 17.92 21.07
CA ASP A 9 9.81 18.50 22.26
C ASP A 9 11.34 18.34 22.21
N PRO A 10 12.09 19.39 21.87
CA PRO A 10 13.56 19.35 21.83
C PRO A 10 14.18 18.98 23.19
N SER A 11 13.51 19.28 24.30
CA SER A 11 14.04 19.04 25.66
C SER A 11 14.04 17.56 26.05
N ARG A 12 13.28 16.74 25.32
CA ARG A 12 13.16 15.30 25.51
C ARG A 12 13.75 14.50 24.35
N TRP A 13 14.24 15.19 23.32
CA TRP A 13 14.79 14.53 22.16
C TRP A 13 16.18 13.98 22.46
N ASN A 14 16.32 12.68 22.25
CA ASN A 14 17.60 11.99 22.19
C ASN A 14 17.70 11.30 20.84
N ALA A 15 18.85 11.42 20.19
CA ALA A 15 19.13 10.76 18.92
C ALA A 15 18.94 9.25 19.07
N PRO A 16 18.37 8.54 18.07
CA PRO A 16 18.32 7.08 18.09
C PRO A 16 19.70 6.48 18.40
N GLY A 17 19.77 5.52 19.32
CA GLY A 17 21.04 4.93 19.77
C GLY A 17 21.75 5.65 20.92
N THR A 18 21.23 6.78 21.42
CA THR A 18 21.80 7.49 22.59
C THR A 18 21.00 7.21 23.86
N HIS A 19 21.71 7.00 24.98
CA HIS A 19 21.08 6.85 26.29
C HIS A 19 20.55 8.20 26.79
N CYS A 20 19.30 8.23 27.23
CA CYS A 20 18.74 9.41 27.88
C CYS A 20 19.48 9.66 29.20
N LYS A 21 20.08 10.85 29.35
CA LYS A 21 20.77 11.24 30.60
C LYS A 21 19.81 11.63 31.73
N ARG A 22 18.53 11.86 31.42
CA ARG A 22 17.49 12.25 32.37
C ARG A 22 16.71 11.00 32.80
N ILE A 23 16.72 10.70 34.09
CA ILE A 23 15.94 9.60 34.69
C ILE A 23 14.51 10.11 34.88
N VAL A 24 13.59 9.61 34.06
CA VAL A 24 12.15 9.80 34.17
C VAL A 24 11.54 8.44 34.51
N PRO A 25 10.67 8.32 35.52
CA PRO A 25 10.01 7.05 35.79
C PRO A 25 9.14 6.63 34.59
N CYS A 26 9.48 5.53 33.93
CA CYS A 26 8.61 4.90 32.92
C CYS A 26 7.39 4.29 33.61
N CYS A 27 6.20 4.76 33.26
CA CYS A 27 4.92 4.20 33.70
C CYS A 27 4.47 3.01 32.82
N CYS A 28 5.40 2.39 32.11
CA CYS A 28 5.09 1.35 31.12
C CYS A 28 4.97 0.00 31.85
N ASP A 29 3.77 -0.58 31.83
CA ASP A 29 3.53 -1.91 32.39
C ASP A 29 4.07 -2.97 31.41
N GLN A 30 5.28 -3.48 31.71
CA GLN A 30 5.97 -4.44 30.83
C GLN A 30 5.17 -5.74 30.63
N LYS A 31 4.29 -6.14 31.57
CA LYS A 31 3.50 -7.36 31.45
C LYS A 31 2.44 -7.28 30.35
N LYS A 32 1.89 -6.09 30.08
CA LYS A 32 0.98 -5.87 28.95
C LYS A 32 1.65 -5.98 27.58
N ILE A 33 2.98 -5.89 27.51
CA ILE A 33 3.73 -5.89 26.24
C ILE A 33 3.76 -7.30 25.64
N GLU A 34 4.10 -8.29 26.44
CA GLU A 34 4.20 -9.70 26.02
C GLU A 34 2.83 -10.22 25.56
N GLU A 35 1.77 -9.92 26.34
CA GLU A 35 0.38 -10.27 26.01
C GLU A 35 -0.13 -9.55 24.74
N SER A 36 0.32 -8.31 24.49
CA SER A 36 -0.10 -7.55 23.30
C SER A 36 0.60 -8.04 22.02
N ILE A 37 1.84 -8.54 22.11
CA ILE A 37 2.61 -9.04 20.96
C ILE A 37 2.11 -10.43 20.52
N GLU A 38 1.79 -11.31 21.48
CA GLU A 38 1.21 -12.63 21.17
C GLU A 38 -0.21 -12.53 20.56
N GLY A 39 -0.94 -11.43 20.80
CA GLY A 39 -2.29 -11.19 20.28
C GLY A 39 -2.37 -10.49 18.91
N VAL A 40 -1.25 -10.06 18.29
CA VAL A 40 -1.25 -9.32 17.01
C VAL A 40 -1.44 -10.25 15.81
N ILE A 41 -1.42 -11.57 16.01
CA ILE A 41 -1.46 -12.54 14.91
C ILE A 41 -2.86 -12.61 14.25
N ASP A 42 -3.92 -12.02 14.85
CA ASP A 42 -5.30 -12.26 14.40
C ASP A 42 -6.26 -11.04 14.37
N MET A 43 -5.79 -9.78 14.33
CA MET A 43 -6.73 -8.63 14.33
C MET A 43 -6.30 -7.46 13.45
N GLU A 44 -6.82 -7.42 12.21
CA GLU A 44 -6.56 -6.36 11.22
C GLU A 44 -7.10 -4.97 11.60
N ASP A 45 -8.02 -4.85 12.57
CA ASP A 45 -8.77 -3.60 12.79
C ASP A 45 -8.63 -2.95 14.19
N LYS A 46 -7.74 -3.44 15.06
CA LYS A 46 -7.52 -2.77 16.36
C LYS A 46 -6.40 -1.76 16.28
N VAL A 47 -6.76 -0.47 16.35
CA VAL A 47 -5.82 0.61 16.66
C VAL A 47 -5.29 0.39 18.08
N VAL A 48 -4.19 -0.35 18.21
CA VAL A 48 -3.49 -0.50 19.47
C VAL A 48 -2.78 0.82 19.76
N LYS A 49 -3.33 1.61 20.70
CA LYS A 49 -2.58 2.70 21.32
C LYS A 49 -1.53 2.08 22.25
N ILE A 50 -0.40 1.71 21.69
CA ILE A 50 0.77 1.36 22.49
C ILE A 50 1.22 2.66 23.17
N GLY A 51 1.54 2.63 24.48
CA GLY A 51 1.46 3.77 25.42
C GLY A 51 2.33 5.02 25.17
N LYS A 52 2.64 5.80 26.22
CA LYS A 52 3.49 7.00 26.08
C LYS A 52 4.97 6.63 25.93
N THR A 53 5.72 7.41 25.15
CA THR A 53 7.18 7.27 25.02
C THR A 53 7.87 7.43 26.37
N CYS A 54 8.84 6.56 26.69
CA CYS A 54 9.64 6.67 27.90
C CYS A 54 11.14 6.83 27.59
N ASP A 55 11.83 7.43 28.55
CA ASP A 55 13.27 7.67 28.58
C ASP A 55 14.12 6.38 28.65
N LYS A 56 13.54 5.28 29.13
CA LYS A 56 14.13 3.93 29.08
C LYS A 56 14.16 3.32 27.68
N GLY A 57 13.64 4.03 26.67
CA GLY A 57 13.72 3.63 25.27
C GLY A 57 12.47 2.94 24.73
N HIS A 58 11.42 2.72 25.54
CA HIS A 58 10.13 2.29 25.01
C HIS A 58 9.52 3.44 24.20
N ARG A 59 9.54 3.31 22.88
CA ARG A 59 8.87 4.23 21.97
C ARG A 59 7.73 3.49 21.34
N TRP A 60 6.55 4.02 21.60
CA TRP A 60 5.31 3.49 21.07
C TRP A 60 4.82 4.45 20.01
N MET A 61 4.32 3.89 18.93
CA MET A 61 3.81 4.65 17.81
C MET A 61 2.63 3.92 17.22
N CYS A 62 1.62 4.67 16.80
CA CYS A 62 0.52 4.10 16.03
C CYS A 62 1.04 3.46 14.74
N SER A 63 0.56 2.26 14.41
CA SER A 63 0.88 1.57 13.14
C SER A 63 0.55 2.46 11.93
N LYS A 64 -0.53 3.25 12.01
CA LYS A 64 -0.89 4.24 10.98
C LYS A 64 0.21 5.27 10.74
N THR A 65 0.88 5.76 11.78
CA THR A 65 1.96 6.74 11.62
C THR A 65 3.14 6.15 10.86
N ILE A 66 3.43 4.85 11.06
CA ILE A 66 4.47 4.15 10.30
C ILE A 66 4.03 3.98 8.84
N ALA A 67 2.78 3.59 8.60
CA ALA A 67 2.22 3.46 7.25
C ALA A 67 2.26 4.81 6.49
N ASP A 68 1.72 5.87 7.09
CA ASP A 68 1.70 7.22 6.50
C ASP A 68 3.13 7.72 6.18
N PHE A 69 4.13 7.36 7.02
CA PHE A 69 5.54 7.67 6.76
C PHE A 69 6.10 6.89 5.56
N VAL A 70 5.83 5.59 5.46
CA VAL A 70 6.26 4.78 4.32
C VAL A 70 5.61 5.28 3.02
N GLU A 71 4.32 5.63 3.04
CA GLU A 71 3.61 6.23 1.91
C GLU A 71 4.25 7.57 1.48
N ALA A 72 4.59 8.43 2.44
CA ALA A 72 5.28 9.69 2.16
C ALA A 72 6.66 9.46 1.53
N LEU A 73 7.41 8.44 1.97
CA LEU A 73 8.68 8.07 1.35
C LEU A 73 8.48 7.55 -0.08
N ILE A 74 7.54 6.64 -0.31
CA ILE A 74 7.20 6.16 -1.66
C ILE A 74 6.86 7.35 -2.58
N GLY A 75 6.04 8.29 -2.10
CA GLY A 75 5.72 9.53 -2.80
C GLY A 75 6.94 10.40 -3.08
N SER A 76 7.88 10.51 -2.14
CA SER A 76 9.11 11.28 -2.35
C SER A 76 10.01 10.67 -3.42
N TYR A 77 10.15 9.34 -3.46
CA TYR A 77 10.86 8.64 -4.53
C TYR A 77 10.14 8.77 -5.87
N LEU A 78 8.80 8.73 -5.88
CA LEU A 78 8.01 8.95 -7.09
C LEU A 78 8.22 10.35 -7.66
N VAL A 79 8.22 11.39 -6.82
CA VAL A 79 8.43 12.78 -7.24
C VAL A 79 9.88 13.03 -7.66
N GLY A 80 10.86 12.48 -6.93
CA GLY A 80 12.27 12.73 -7.17
C GLY A 80 12.89 11.89 -8.30
N GLY A 81 12.47 10.63 -8.45
CA GLY A 81 13.06 9.65 -9.37
C GLY A 81 12.06 8.94 -10.27
N GLY A 82 10.78 9.33 -10.24
CA GLY A 82 9.74 8.72 -11.06
C GLY A 82 9.30 7.34 -10.57
N LEU A 83 8.47 6.69 -11.37
CA LEU A 83 7.91 5.38 -11.06
C LEU A 83 8.98 4.29 -10.80
N PRO A 84 10.09 4.19 -11.58
CA PRO A 84 11.12 3.18 -11.32
C PRO A 84 11.75 3.31 -9.92
N ALA A 85 12.06 4.53 -9.49
CA ALA A 85 12.65 4.76 -8.17
C ALA A 85 11.70 4.40 -7.02
N ALA A 86 10.40 4.68 -7.18
CA ALA A 86 9.38 4.29 -6.20
C ALA A 86 9.23 2.76 -6.11
N LEU A 87 9.24 2.06 -7.24
CA LEU A 87 9.16 0.60 -7.30
C LEU A 87 10.40 -0.08 -6.70
N GLU A 88 11.60 0.42 -6.99
CA GLU A 88 12.83 -0.05 -6.37
C GLU A 88 12.85 0.17 -4.86
N PHE A 89 12.36 1.33 -4.40
CA PHE A 89 12.23 1.60 -2.96
C PHE A 89 11.25 0.64 -2.27
N MET A 90 10.10 0.36 -2.88
CA MET A 90 9.13 -0.60 -2.33
C MET A 90 9.74 -2.00 -2.22
N ASN A 91 10.45 -2.47 -3.25
CA ASN A 91 11.19 -3.73 -3.19
C ASN A 91 12.30 -3.72 -2.13
N TRP A 92 13.04 -2.62 -1.99
CA TRP A 92 14.06 -2.47 -0.94
C TRP A 92 13.47 -2.55 0.47
N MET A 93 12.25 -2.04 0.65
CA MET A 93 11.45 -2.17 1.88
C MET A 93 10.77 -3.54 2.04
N ASN A 94 11.05 -4.50 1.13
CA ASN A 94 10.43 -5.82 1.10
C ASN A 94 8.89 -5.78 0.97
N ILE A 95 8.36 -4.73 0.34
CA ILE A 95 6.96 -4.62 -0.09
C ILE A 95 6.90 -5.25 -1.48
N PRO A 96 6.21 -6.40 -1.65
CA PRO A 96 6.22 -7.12 -2.91
C PRO A 96 5.55 -6.27 -3.99
N VAL A 97 6.32 -5.86 -5.00
CA VAL A 97 5.81 -5.16 -6.18
C VAL A 97 6.20 -5.91 -7.43
N ALA A 98 5.21 -6.33 -8.19
CA ALA A 98 5.39 -6.95 -9.49
C ALA A 98 5.30 -5.84 -10.56
N TYR A 99 6.38 -5.63 -11.29
CA TYR A 99 6.42 -4.68 -12.40
C TYR A 99 7.40 -5.17 -13.46
N GLY A 100 7.13 -4.85 -14.72
CA GLY A 100 8.02 -5.23 -15.81
C GLY A 100 7.27 -5.39 -17.13
N PRO A 101 7.99 -5.33 -18.27
CA PRO A 101 7.41 -5.58 -19.58
C PRO A 101 6.84 -7.00 -19.71
N GLU A 102 7.37 -7.99 -18.98
CA GLU A 102 6.80 -9.34 -19.00
C GLU A 102 5.37 -9.40 -18.48
N LEU A 103 5.03 -8.63 -17.44
CA LEU A 103 3.67 -8.60 -16.89
C LEU A 103 2.69 -7.91 -17.85
N VAL A 104 3.16 -6.87 -18.56
CA VAL A 104 2.36 -6.21 -19.60
C VAL A 104 2.08 -7.17 -20.74
N ASN A 105 3.09 -7.91 -21.20
CA ASN A 105 2.92 -8.91 -22.26
C ASN A 105 1.99 -10.04 -21.80
N LEU A 106 2.15 -10.54 -20.57
CA LEU A 106 1.27 -11.55 -20.00
C LEU A 106 -0.18 -11.06 -19.96
N ALA A 107 -0.41 -9.81 -19.53
CA ALA A 107 -1.74 -9.21 -19.52
C ALA A 107 -2.33 -9.10 -20.93
N LEU A 108 -1.52 -8.75 -21.94
CA LEU A 108 -1.95 -8.70 -23.33
C LEU A 108 -2.24 -10.09 -23.91
N GLU A 109 -1.45 -11.10 -23.57
CA GLU A 109 -1.67 -12.50 -23.98
C GLU A 109 -2.94 -13.08 -23.37
N HIS A 110 -3.25 -12.73 -22.12
CA HIS A 110 -4.47 -13.16 -21.43
C HIS A 110 -5.69 -12.31 -21.76
N ALA A 111 -5.52 -11.15 -22.41
CA ALA A 111 -6.63 -10.28 -22.79
C ALA A 111 -7.50 -10.93 -23.88
N PHE A 112 -8.50 -11.70 -23.44
CA PHE A 112 -9.42 -12.42 -24.30
C PHE A 112 -10.85 -11.89 -24.15
N VAL A 113 -11.55 -11.74 -25.28
CA VAL A 113 -12.98 -11.46 -25.29
C VAL A 113 -13.68 -12.30 -26.33
N ASN A 114 -14.82 -12.85 -25.94
CA ASN A 114 -15.70 -13.55 -26.86
C ASN A 114 -16.15 -12.60 -27.99
N PRO A 115 -15.96 -12.97 -29.27
CA PRO A 115 -16.38 -12.14 -30.41
C PRO A 115 -17.86 -11.74 -30.39
N ASN A 116 -18.73 -12.56 -29.78
CA ASN A 116 -20.15 -12.25 -29.63
C ASN A 116 -20.40 -11.10 -28.63
N THR A 117 -19.59 -11.01 -27.59
CA THR A 117 -19.63 -9.91 -26.61
C THR A 117 -19.14 -8.61 -27.24
N LEU A 118 -18.03 -8.67 -28.02
CA LEU A 118 -17.54 -7.53 -28.79
C LEU A 118 -18.60 -6.95 -29.73
N ARG A 119 -19.43 -7.80 -30.34
CA ARG A 119 -20.51 -7.35 -31.24
C ARG A 119 -21.68 -6.66 -30.52
N LYS A 120 -21.89 -6.93 -29.24
CA LYS A 120 -22.95 -6.30 -28.44
C LYS A 120 -22.56 -4.90 -27.97
N ILE A 121 -21.26 -4.60 -27.92
CA ILE A 121 -20.72 -3.35 -27.38
C ILE A 121 -20.39 -2.39 -28.54
N ASN A 122 -20.92 -1.17 -28.48
CA ASN A 122 -20.56 -0.12 -29.43
C ASN A 122 -19.22 0.53 -29.03
N MET A 123 -18.12 -0.14 -29.37
CA MET A 123 -16.76 0.32 -29.04
C MET A 123 -16.46 1.71 -29.60
N HIS A 124 -16.94 2.02 -30.81
CA HIS A 124 -16.73 3.32 -31.43
C HIS A 124 -17.34 4.46 -30.60
N ALA A 125 -18.56 4.25 -30.06
CA ALA A 125 -19.20 5.25 -29.21
C ALA A 125 -18.38 5.52 -27.94
N VAL A 126 -17.86 4.48 -27.30
CA VAL A 126 -17.02 4.60 -26.09
C VAL A 126 -15.70 5.31 -26.40
N GLU A 127 -14.99 4.88 -27.45
CA GLU A 127 -13.72 5.50 -27.89
C GLU A 127 -13.91 6.98 -28.27
N SER A 128 -15.02 7.31 -28.94
CA SER A 128 -15.35 8.70 -29.32
C SER A 128 -15.63 9.59 -28.11
N GLN A 129 -16.33 9.05 -27.10
CA GLN A 129 -16.62 9.78 -25.87
C GLN A 129 -15.35 10.02 -25.03
N LEU A 130 -14.44 9.04 -25.01
CA LEU A 130 -13.17 9.14 -24.30
C LEU A 130 -12.10 9.93 -25.08
N GLY A 131 -12.29 10.12 -26.38
CA GLY A 131 -11.27 10.70 -27.26
C GLY A 131 -10.01 9.83 -27.36
N TYR A 132 -10.13 8.52 -27.15
CA TYR A 132 -9.01 7.58 -27.11
C TYR A 132 -9.35 6.29 -27.85
N VAL A 133 -8.43 5.81 -28.67
CA VAL A 133 -8.56 4.55 -29.42
C VAL A 133 -7.72 3.49 -28.72
N PHE A 134 -8.36 2.44 -28.21
CA PHE A 134 -7.68 1.38 -27.48
C PHE A 134 -6.97 0.43 -28.43
N HIS A 135 -5.71 0.14 -28.14
CA HIS A 135 -4.95 -0.86 -28.89
C HIS A 135 -5.52 -2.26 -28.65
N GLN A 136 -5.69 -2.65 -27.39
CA GLN A 136 -6.30 -3.92 -27.00
C GLN A 136 -7.74 -3.71 -26.52
N LYS A 137 -8.68 -3.86 -27.45
CA LYS A 137 -10.12 -3.71 -27.19
C LYS A 137 -10.67 -4.72 -26.20
N ALA A 138 -10.00 -5.85 -26.03
CA ALA A 138 -10.37 -6.88 -25.07
C ALA A 138 -10.35 -6.36 -23.62
N LEU A 139 -9.28 -5.65 -23.23
CA LEU A 139 -9.12 -5.06 -21.89
C LEU A 139 -10.19 -4.00 -21.59
N LEU A 140 -10.62 -3.25 -22.61
CA LEU A 140 -11.71 -2.29 -22.42
C LEU A 140 -13.03 -3.01 -22.11
N VAL A 141 -13.32 -4.12 -22.79
CA VAL A 141 -14.54 -4.90 -22.52
C VAL A 141 -14.47 -5.50 -21.12
N GLU A 142 -13.34 -6.07 -20.72
CA GLU A 142 -13.12 -6.57 -19.35
C GLU A 142 -13.40 -5.48 -18.31
N ALA A 143 -12.83 -4.29 -18.49
CA ALA A 143 -13.00 -3.15 -17.57
C ALA A 143 -14.46 -2.66 -17.43
N ILE A 144 -15.32 -2.89 -18.42
CA ILE A 144 -16.75 -2.52 -18.38
C ILE A 144 -17.68 -3.70 -18.12
N THR A 145 -17.14 -4.91 -17.99
CA THR A 145 -17.92 -6.13 -17.75
C THR A 145 -18.02 -6.41 -16.26
N HIS A 146 -19.23 -6.35 -15.72
CA HIS A 146 -19.49 -6.70 -14.32
C HIS A 146 -19.50 -8.22 -14.10
N ALA A 147 -19.06 -8.71 -12.94
CA ALA A 147 -18.96 -10.13 -12.60
C ALA A 147 -20.27 -10.94 -12.81
N SER A 148 -21.44 -10.29 -12.68
CA SER A 148 -22.73 -10.92 -12.94
C SER A 148 -22.98 -11.30 -14.42
N GLN A 149 -22.15 -10.81 -15.34
CA GLN A 149 -22.23 -11.03 -16.78
C GLN A 149 -21.15 -12.01 -17.27
N GLU A 150 -20.42 -12.66 -16.36
CA GLU A 150 -19.43 -13.68 -16.72
C GLU A 150 -20.11 -14.85 -17.44
N ASP A 151 -19.81 -14.99 -18.73
CA ASP A 151 -20.21 -16.15 -19.51
C ASP A 151 -19.42 -17.38 -19.02
N SER A 152 -20.04 -18.56 -19.07
CA SER A 152 -19.46 -19.86 -18.67
C SER A 152 -18.19 -20.28 -19.46
N GLY A 153 -17.72 -19.45 -20.39
CA GLY A 153 -16.53 -19.63 -21.21
C GLY A 153 -15.27 -18.95 -20.67
N GLY A 154 -15.28 -18.43 -19.43
CA GLY A 154 -14.08 -17.93 -18.76
C GLY A 154 -13.64 -16.52 -19.18
N GLY A 155 -14.59 -15.60 -19.42
CA GLY A 155 -14.26 -14.20 -19.63
C GLY A 155 -13.94 -13.50 -18.31
N CYS A 156 -12.91 -12.65 -18.29
CA CYS A 156 -12.56 -11.82 -17.14
C CYS A 156 -13.54 -10.64 -16.96
N CYS A 157 -13.77 -10.24 -15.72
CA CYS A 157 -14.48 -9.02 -15.35
C CYS A 157 -13.49 -7.96 -14.83
N TYR A 158 -13.98 -6.79 -14.44
CA TYR A 158 -13.11 -5.69 -14.01
C TYR A 158 -12.33 -5.92 -12.69
N GLN A 159 -12.60 -7.02 -11.96
CA GLN A 159 -12.01 -7.35 -10.65
C GLN A 159 -10.92 -8.42 -10.78
#